data_AF-A0A7X8GZB9-F1
#
_entry.id   AF-A0A7X8GZB9-F1
#
_cell.length_a   1.000
_cell.length_b   1.000
_cell.length_c   1.000
_cell.angle_alpha   90.00
_cell.angle_beta   90.00
_cell.angle_gamma   90.00
#
_symmetry.space_group_name_H-M   'P 1'
#
loop_
_entity.id
_entity.type
_entity.pdbx_description
1 polymer ?
#
loop_
_entity_poly.entity_id
_entity_poly.type
_entity_poly.pdbx_seq_one_letter_code
_entity_poly.pdbx_strand_id
1 'polypeptide(L)'
;MKKFVAIFCIILAGIILAFSLNLFSDNQAKLGKKLEEVGQDFYENFYYDQISSSKTEEETTEFLERFEEVGIKVNLDNLSRFDEEKYPNLIDTFKNKKDNIECDIRNTRVIIYPKEPYTKTDYEINHELDCGFGE
;
A
#
# COMPACT_ATOMS: atom_id res chain seq x y z
N MET A 1 -47.53 -13.86 -11.55
CA MET A 1 -46.77 -12.65 -11.97
C MET A 1 -46.02 -11.99 -10.81
N LYS A 2 -46.66 -11.48 -9.75
CA LYS A 2 -45.97 -10.78 -8.63
C LYS A 2 -44.83 -11.58 -7.96
N LYS A 3 -45.01 -12.90 -7.75
CA LYS A 3 -43.98 -13.77 -7.16
C LYS A 3 -42.75 -13.96 -8.06
N PHE A 4 -42.95 -14.02 -9.38
CA PHE A 4 -41.85 -14.15 -10.35
C PHE A 4 -41.05 -12.85 -10.48
N VAL A 5 -41.71 -11.69 -10.41
CA VAL A 5 -41.04 -10.38 -10.37
C VAL A 5 -40.21 -10.23 -9.10
N ALA A 6 -40.73 -10.63 -7.93
CA ALA A 6 -39.99 -10.57 -6.67
C ALA A 6 -38.74 -11.47 -6.67
N ILE A 7 -38.84 -12.69 -7.20
CA ILE A 7 -37.69 -13.61 -7.32
C ILE A 7 -36.63 -13.01 -8.26
N PHE A 8 -37.05 -12.44 -9.39
CA PHE A 8 -36.14 -11.81 -10.34
C PHE A 8 -35.40 -10.59 -9.73
N CYS A 9 -36.09 -9.75 -8.96
CA CYS A 9 -35.46 -8.62 -8.26
C CYS A 9 -34.43 -9.07 -7.21
N ILE A 10 -34.70 -10.17 -6.48
CA ILE A 10 -33.76 -10.71 -5.49
C ILE A 10 -32.49 -11.25 -6.17
N ILE A 11 -32.64 -11.96 -7.29
CA ILE A 11 -31.50 -12.47 -8.07
C ILE A 11 -30.65 -11.31 -8.61
N LEU A 12 -31.28 -10.28 -9.17
CA LEU A 12 -30.60 -9.08 -9.64
C LEU A 12 -29.85 -8.35 -8.53
N ALA A 13 -30.49 -8.17 -7.36
CA ALA A 13 -29.85 -7.57 -6.20
C ALA A 13 -28.63 -8.41 -5.74
N GLY A 14 -28.75 -9.73 -5.74
CA GLY A 14 -27.65 -10.64 -5.41
C GLY A 14 -26.48 -10.55 -6.39
N ILE A 15 -26.74 -10.45 -7.69
CA ILE A 15 -25.71 -10.29 -8.72
C ILE A 15 -25.02 -8.92 -8.60
N ILE A 16 -25.79 -7.84 -8.38
CA ILE A 16 -25.24 -6.49 -8.18
C ILE A 16 -24.37 -6.45 -6.93
N LEU A 17 -24.82 -7.07 -5.83
CA LEU A 17 -24.07 -7.15 -4.59
C LEU A 17 -22.76 -7.94 -4.78
N ALA A 18 -22.83 -9.13 -5.35
CA ALA A 18 -21.65 -9.97 -5.61
C ALA A 18 -20.65 -9.30 -6.56
N PHE A 19 -21.13 -8.60 -7.59
CA PHE A 19 -20.29 -7.86 -8.52
C PHE A 19 -19.65 -6.64 -7.84
N SER A 20 -20.38 -5.94 -6.98
CA SER A 20 -19.84 -4.82 -6.20
C SER A 20 -18.72 -5.27 -5.26
N LEU A 21 -18.91 -6.36 -4.52
CA LEU A 21 -17.91 -6.90 -3.59
C LEU A 21 -16.60 -7.30 -4.29
N ASN A 22 -16.69 -7.96 -5.45
CA ASN A 22 -15.51 -8.34 -6.25
C ASN A 22 -14.72 -7.14 -6.78
N LEU A 23 -15.42 -6.07 -7.21
CA LEU A 23 -14.76 -4.84 -7.67
C LEU A 23 -14.04 -4.11 -6.53
N PHE A 24 -14.62 -4.11 -5.32
CA PHE A 24 -13.99 -3.50 -4.15
C PHE A 24 -12.69 -4.22 -3.75
N SER A 25 -12.70 -5.56 -3.72
CA SER A 25 -11.49 -6.34 -3.38
C SER A 25 -10.36 -6.14 -4.39
N ASP A 26 -10.68 -6.03 -5.68
CA ASP A 26 -9.68 -5.86 -6.75
C ASP A 26 -9.01 -4.46 -6.69
N ASN A 27 -9.77 -3.41 -6.34
CA ASN A 27 -9.22 -2.08 -6.16
C ASN A 27 -8.28 -1.99 -4.95
N GLN A 28 -8.66 -2.56 -3.80
CA GLN A 28 -7.77 -2.58 -2.62
C GLN A 28 -6.47 -3.33 -2.93
N ALA A 29 -6.54 -4.49 -3.58
CA ALA A 29 -5.37 -5.26 -3.95
C ALA A 29 -4.45 -4.48 -4.91
N LYS A 30 -5.01 -3.73 -5.87
CA LYS A 30 -4.25 -2.89 -6.79
C LYS A 30 -3.55 -1.74 -6.08
N LEU A 31 -4.25 -1.04 -5.18
CA LEU A 31 -3.66 0.05 -4.39
C LEU A 31 -2.58 -0.46 -3.44
N GLY A 32 -2.80 -1.62 -2.82
CA GLY A 32 -1.83 -2.27 -1.94
C GLY A 32 -0.54 -2.60 -2.68
N LYS A 33 -0.66 -3.27 -3.83
CA LYS A 33 0.50 -3.55 -4.71
C LYS A 33 1.22 -2.27 -5.13
N LYS A 34 0.47 -1.22 -5.49
CA LYS A 34 1.09 0.05 -5.87
C LYS A 34 1.86 0.68 -4.72
N LEU A 35 1.33 0.59 -3.50
CA LEU A 35 1.98 1.11 -2.30
C LEU A 35 3.26 0.33 -1.97
N GLU A 36 3.22 -1.00 -2.11
CA GLU A 36 4.40 -1.87 -1.98
C GLU A 36 5.47 -1.53 -3.04
N GLU A 37 5.10 -1.40 -4.32
CA GLU A 37 6.05 -1.05 -5.39
C GLU A 37 6.78 0.26 -5.11
N VAL A 38 6.06 1.29 -4.66
CA VAL A 38 6.66 2.59 -4.32
C VAL A 38 7.49 2.51 -3.05
N GLY A 39 7.04 1.75 -2.05
CA GLY A 39 7.78 1.51 -0.82
C GLY A 39 9.09 0.75 -1.04
N GLN A 40 9.09 -0.25 -1.92
CA GLN A 40 10.28 -0.97 -2.36
C GLN A 40 11.26 -0.01 -3.01
N ASP A 41 10.80 0.83 -3.94
CA ASP A 41 11.66 1.80 -4.60
C ASP A 41 12.25 2.83 -3.62
N PHE A 42 11.42 3.34 -2.71
CA PHE A 42 11.85 4.20 -1.62
C PHE A 42 12.95 3.54 -0.78
N TYR A 43 12.81 2.25 -0.44
CA TYR A 43 13.81 1.57 0.38
C TYR A 43 15.10 1.33 -0.40
N GLU A 44 15.01 0.68 -1.56
CA GLU A 44 16.14 0.20 -2.34
C GLU A 44 16.97 1.31 -3.00
N ASN A 45 16.31 2.39 -3.43
CA ASN A 45 16.91 3.43 -4.27
C ASN A 45 17.02 4.79 -3.58
N PHE A 46 16.53 4.91 -2.35
CA PHE A 46 16.66 6.15 -1.57
C PHE A 46 17.11 5.86 -0.13
N TYR A 47 16.26 5.21 0.67
CA TYR A 47 16.45 5.11 2.12
C TYR A 47 17.67 4.28 2.53
N TYR A 48 17.88 3.12 1.90
CA TYR A 48 19.00 2.24 2.23
C TYR A 48 20.35 2.95 2.00
N ASP A 49 20.49 3.65 0.88
CA ASP A 49 21.71 4.40 0.58
C ASP A 49 21.92 5.57 1.57
N GLN A 50 20.85 6.25 2.00
CA GLN A 50 20.93 7.29 3.02
C GLN A 50 21.46 6.77 4.36
N ILE A 51 21.03 5.59 4.79
CA ILE A 51 21.47 5.02 6.08
C ILE A 51 22.85 4.36 6.01
N SER A 52 23.23 3.80 4.86
CA SER A 52 24.47 3.02 4.69
C SER A 52 25.67 3.85 4.21
N SER A 53 25.46 4.94 3.46
CA SER A 53 26.54 5.70 2.81
C SER A 53 27.62 6.28 3.75
N SER A 54 27.31 6.44 5.03
CA SER A 54 28.23 6.92 6.06
C SER A 54 28.57 5.88 7.13
N LYS A 55 28.18 4.62 6.91
CA LYS A 55 28.31 3.51 7.85
C LYS A 55 29.13 2.37 7.26
N THR A 56 29.73 1.57 8.13
CA THR A 56 30.21 0.24 7.78
C THR A 56 29.02 -0.71 7.54
N GLU A 57 29.30 -1.88 6.97
CA GLU A 57 28.30 -2.94 6.80
C GLU A 57 27.73 -3.39 8.16
N GLU A 58 28.59 -3.63 9.14
CA GLU A 58 28.21 -4.00 10.52
C GLU A 58 27.30 -2.94 11.17
N GLU A 59 27.65 -1.66 11.10
CA GLU A 59 26.82 -0.58 11.63
C GLU A 59 25.47 -0.44 10.90
N THR A 60 25.42 -0.81 9.62
CA THR A 60 24.17 -0.81 8.84
C THR A 60 23.28 -1.97 9.28
N THR A 61 23.85 -3.17 9.45
CA THR A 61 23.17 -4.35 9.99
C THR A 61 22.60 -4.09 11.38
N GLU A 62 23.40 -3.60 12.33
CA GLU A 62 22.95 -3.27 13.68
C GLU A 62 21.84 -2.20 13.70
N PHE A 63 21.80 -1.32 12.69
CA PHE A 63 20.72 -0.36 12.53
C PHE A 63 19.43 -1.04 12.05
N LEU A 64 19.52 -1.85 10.99
CA LEU A 64 18.38 -2.48 10.35
C LEU A 64 17.73 -3.58 11.22
N GLU A 65 18.53 -4.32 11.99
CA GLU A 65 18.06 -5.35 12.93
C GLU A 65 17.01 -4.81 13.92
N ARG A 66 17.14 -3.55 14.34
CA ARG A 66 16.17 -2.89 15.25
C ARG A 66 14.76 -2.79 14.65
N PHE A 67 14.62 -2.92 13.34
CA PHE A 67 13.37 -2.83 12.62
C PHE A 67 12.85 -4.19 12.12
N GLU A 68 13.55 -5.29 12.39
CA GLU A 68 13.17 -6.61 11.90
C GLU A 68 11.75 -7.03 12.34
N GLU A 69 11.38 -6.69 13.58
CA GLU A 69 10.06 -7.01 14.16
C GLU A 69 9.03 -5.88 14.02
N VAL A 70 9.46 -4.63 14.22
CA VAL A 70 8.54 -3.47 14.28
C VAL A 70 8.30 -2.81 12.93
N GLY A 71 9.21 -3.01 11.99
CA GLY A 71 9.20 -2.45 10.64
C GLY A 71 9.53 -0.95 10.56
N ILE A 72 10.09 -0.56 9.43
CA ILE A 72 10.26 0.83 8.99
C ILE A 72 8.92 1.25 8.37
N LYS A 73 8.24 2.20 9.02
CA LYS A 73 6.90 2.65 8.63
C LYS A 73 6.98 3.95 7.86
N VAL A 74 6.51 3.96 6.61
CA VAL A 74 6.55 5.14 5.73
C VAL A 74 5.16 5.38 5.15
N ASN A 75 4.57 6.53 5.48
CA ASN A 75 3.24 6.88 5.02
C ASN A 75 3.25 7.44 3.59
N LEU A 76 2.07 7.47 2.98
CA LEU A 76 1.87 7.93 1.61
C LEU A 76 2.30 9.39 1.40
N ASP A 77 2.14 10.26 2.40
CA ASP A 77 2.63 11.65 2.34
C ASP A 77 4.16 11.74 2.19
N ASN A 78 4.91 10.88 2.88
CA ASN A 78 6.37 10.81 2.71
C ASN A 78 6.74 10.14 1.38
N LEU A 79 6.05 9.06 1.00
CA LEU A 79 6.28 8.38 -0.28
C LEU A 79 5.96 9.25 -1.50
N SER A 80 5.08 10.24 -1.38
CA SER A 80 4.77 11.14 -2.50
C SER A 80 5.84 12.21 -2.74
N ARG A 81 6.87 12.31 -1.89
CA ARG A 81 7.84 13.43 -1.90
C ARG A 81 9.30 12.99 -2.06
N PHE A 82 9.61 11.69 -1.97
CA PHE A 82 11.01 11.26 -2.06
C PHE A 82 11.57 11.32 -3.48
N ASP A 83 10.71 11.10 -4.49
CA ASP A 83 11.04 11.17 -5.92
C ASP A 83 9.81 11.65 -6.71
N GLU A 84 9.57 12.97 -6.67
CA GLU A 84 8.44 13.61 -7.36
C GLU A 84 8.55 13.54 -8.89
N GLU A 85 9.76 13.37 -9.43
CA GLU A 85 9.98 13.24 -10.88
C GLU A 85 9.49 11.87 -11.38
N LYS A 86 9.77 10.80 -10.62
CA LYS A 86 9.37 9.44 -10.96
C LYS A 86 7.91 9.12 -10.60
N TYR A 87 7.40 9.69 -9.51
CA TYR A 87 6.04 9.46 -9.02
C TYR A 87 5.18 10.74 -8.98
N PRO A 88 4.99 11.42 -10.13
CA PRO A 88 4.22 12.64 -10.16
C PRO A 88 2.76 12.37 -9.78
N ASN A 89 2.23 13.18 -8.86
CA ASN A 89 0.84 13.07 -8.37
C ASN A 89 0.50 11.69 -7.79
N LEU A 90 1.44 11.04 -7.09
CA LEU A 90 1.23 9.71 -6.49
C LEU A 90 -0.09 9.63 -5.69
N ILE A 91 -0.39 10.66 -4.90
CA ILE A 91 -1.60 10.75 -4.06
C ILE A 91 -2.87 10.54 -4.89
N ASP A 92 -2.93 11.05 -6.13
CA ASP A 92 -4.10 10.91 -7.00
C ASP A 92 -4.37 9.45 -7.42
N THR A 93 -3.36 8.58 -7.34
CA THR A 93 -3.53 7.14 -7.56
C THR A 93 -4.33 6.48 -6.44
N PHE A 94 -4.27 7.04 -5.22
CA PHE A 94 -4.96 6.56 -4.03
C PHE A 94 -6.31 7.24 -3.80
N LYS A 95 -6.89 7.82 -4.86
CA LYS A 95 -8.25 8.35 -4.88
C LYS A 95 -9.15 7.40 -5.65
N ASN A 96 -10.23 6.94 -5.03
CA ASN A 96 -11.25 6.18 -5.74
C ASN A 96 -12.01 7.11 -6.67
N LYS A 97 -11.78 6.97 -7.98
CA LYS A 97 -12.37 7.84 -9.01
C LYS A 97 -13.89 7.72 -9.15
N LYS A 98 -14.51 6.70 -8.53
CA LYS A 98 -15.95 6.45 -8.63
C LYS A 98 -16.77 7.29 -7.65
N ASP A 99 -16.26 7.46 -6.43
CA ASP A 99 -16.94 8.13 -5.31
C ASP A 99 -16.10 9.28 -4.73
N ASN A 100 -14.91 9.52 -5.29
CA ASN A 100 -13.96 10.53 -4.87
C ASN A 100 -13.49 10.37 -3.41
N ILE A 101 -13.58 9.15 -2.87
CA ILE A 101 -13.06 8.82 -1.54
C ILE A 101 -11.55 8.67 -1.67
N GLU A 102 -10.82 9.49 -0.91
CA GLU A 102 -9.36 9.49 -0.89
C GLU A 102 -8.86 8.64 0.29
N CYS A 103 -7.76 7.93 0.08
CA CYS A 103 -7.05 7.33 1.20
C CYS A 103 -6.45 8.41 2.12
N ASP A 104 -6.53 8.19 3.44
CA ASP A 104 -5.82 9.02 4.41
C ASP A 104 -4.32 8.85 4.19
N ILE A 105 -3.68 9.90 3.68
CA ILE A 105 -2.27 9.88 3.29
C ILE A 105 -1.30 9.73 4.48
N ARG A 106 -1.77 9.93 5.71
CA ARG A 106 -0.98 9.82 6.95
C ARG A 106 -1.09 8.45 7.58
N ASN A 107 -2.24 7.79 7.44
CA ASN A 107 -2.49 6.44 7.95
C ASN A 107 -2.19 5.35 6.93
N THR A 108 -2.36 5.65 5.63
CA THR A 108 -1.95 4.75 4.54
C THR A 108 -0.44 4.68 4.47
N ARG A 109 0.14 3.48 4.64
CA ARG A 109 1.58 3.31 4.77
C ARG A 109 2.07 1.96 4.28
N VAL A 110 3.35 1.94 3.91
CA VAL A 110 4.13 0.72 3.74
C VAL A 110 4.89 0.43 5.04
N ILE A 111 5.12 -0.85 5.32
CA ILE A 111 5.92 -1.32 6.44
C ILE A 111 6.96 -2.28 5.90
N ILE A 112 8.23 -1.94 6.08
CA ILE A 112 9.37 -2.68 5.55
C ILE A 112 10.09 -3.33 6.72
N TYR A 113 10.24 -4.65 6.68
CA TYR A 113 10.88 -5.45 7.73
C TYR A 113 12.19 -5.98 7.16
N PRO A 114 13.34 -5.33 7.43
CA PRO A 114 14.63 -5.84 7.02
C PRO A 114 14.86 -7.25 7.57
N LYS A 115 15.50 -8.12 6.78
CA LYS A 115 15.80 -9.51 7.14
C LYS A 115 17.27 -9.79 6.87
N GLU A 116 17.86 -10.71 7.63
CA GLU A 116 19.23 -11.18 7.37
C GLU A 116 19.37 -11.69 5.92
N PRO A 117 20.43 -11.34 5.16
CA PRO A 117 21.67 -10.65 5.58
C PRO A 117 21.63 -9.11 5.59
N TYR A 118 20.45 -8.50 5.61
CA TYR A 118 20.21 -7.05 5.73
C TYR A 118 20.74 -6.23 4.56
N THR A 119 20.82 -6.82 3.36
CA THR A 119 21.08 -6.02 2.17
C THR A 119 19.83 -5.23 1.77
N LYS A 120 20.00 -4.31 0.82
CA LYS A 120 18.90 -3.48 0.32
C LYS A 120 17.74 -4.28 -0.29
N THR A 121 17.93 -5.55 -0.65
CA THR A 121 16.89 -6.42 -1.20
C THR A 121 16.39 -7.48 -0.21
N ASP A 122 16.96 -7.56 1.00
CA ASP A 122 16.59 -8.55 2.00
C ASP A 122 15.59 -7.96 2.99
N TYR A 123 14.32 -8.00 2.63
CA TYR A 123 13.24 -7.51 3.46
C TYR A 123 11.91 -8.18 3.11
N GLU A 124 10.99 -8.15 4.07
CA GLU A 124 9.57 -8.35 3.81
C GLU A 124 8.88 -6.98 3.74
N ILE A 125 7.85 -6.87 2.90
CA ILE A 125 7.10 -5.63 2.72
C ILE A 125 5.61 -5.90 2.89
N ASN A 126 4.96 -5.10 3.72
CA ASN A 126 3.53 -5.11 3.94
C ASN A 126 2.96 -3.71 3.71
N HIS A 127 1.65 -3.63 3.51
CA HIS A 127 0.94 -2.36 3.39
C HIS A 127 -0.26 -2.30 4.33
N GLU A 128 -0.60 -1.08 4.72
CA GLU A 128 -1.84 -0.74 5.41
C GLU A 128 -2.52 0.37 4.60
N LEU A 129 -3.72 0.09 4.09
CA LEU A 129 -4.55 1.05 3.38
C LEU A 129 -5.63 1.59 4.33
N ASP A 130 -5.70 2.91 4.47
CA ASP A 130 -6.81 3.58 5.15
C ASP A 130 -7.54 4.42 4.12
N CYS A 131 -8.60 3.86 3.54
CA CYS A 131 -9.26 4.45 2.37
C CYS A 131 -10.78 4.60 2.51
N GLY A 132 -11.32 4.50 3.72
CA GLY A 132 -12.76 4.62 3.98
C GLY A 132 -13.63 3.60 3.22
N PHE A 133 -13.03 2.54 2.65
CA PHE A 133 -13.75 1.53 1.89
C PHE A 133 -14.51 0.61 2.86
N GLY A 134 -15.76 0.95 3.17
CA GLY A 134 -16.65 0.08 3.96
C GLY A 134 -17.35 0.72 5.17
N GLU A 135 -17.45 2.05 5.23
CA GLU A 135 -18.54 2.72 5.96
C GLU A 135 -19.75 2.97 5.05
#